data_AF-A0AA41Q2X2-F1
#
_entry.id   AF-A0AA41Q2X2-F1
#
_cell.length_a   1.000
_cell.length_b   1.000
_cell.length_c   1.000
_cell.angle_alpha   90.00
_cell.angle_beta   90.00
_cell.angle_gamma   90.00
#
_symmetry.space_group_name_H-M   'P 1'
#
loop_
_entity.id
_entity.type
_entity.pdbx_description
1 polymer ?
#
loop_
_entity_poly.entity_id
_entity_poly.type
_entity_poly.pdbx_seq_one_letter_code
_entity_poly.pdbx_strand_id
1 'polypeptide(L)'
;MTDARQPYRAARLVELASWIRSSDEDERWRLVAEFLEEFRHEEPVTRLALLREEPPPIGDPNWDAFLAGLAEHLAAKDGRAGPPWSEGHVLPRFWFPFNTPAARVDAFVHAPAAFRRRGVFVAASELDVA
;
A
#
# COMPACT_ATOMS: atom_id res chain seq x y z
N MET A 1 -20.63 -8.53 -32.46
CA MET A 1 -19.56 -9.18 -31.68
C MET A 1 -19.35 -8.32 -30.47
N THR A 2 -20.03 -8.64 -29.38
CA THR A 2 -20.16 -7.81 -28.20
C THR A 2 -18.79 -7.68 -27.54
N ASP A 3 -18.20 -6.48 -27.62
CA ASP A 3 -17.09 -6.09 -26.75
C ASP A 3 -17.66 -6.02 -25.33
N ALA A 4 -17.64 -7.17 -24.64
CA ALA A 4 -17.93 -7.24 -23.23
C ALA A 4 -16.77 -6.56 -22.52
N ARG A 5 -16.82 -5.22 -22.46
CA ARG A 5 -16.03 -4.42 -21.51
C ARG A 5 -16.19 -5.13 -20.18
N GLN A 6 -15.13 -5.78 -19.70
CA GLN A 6 -15.16 -6.33 -18.36
C GLN A 6 -15.57 -5.19 -17.43
N PRO A 7 -16.52 -5.40 -16.52
CA PRO A 7 -16.86 -4.36 -15.56
C PRO A 7 -15.57 -3.98 -14.85
N TYR A 8 -15.19 -2.71 -14.98
CA TYR A 8 -14.05 -2.15 -14.27
C TYR A 8 -14.20 -2.49 -12.78
N ARG A 9 -13.17 -3.07 -12.19
CA ARG A 9 -13.08 -3.33 -10.75
C ARG A 9 -11.72 -2.84 -10.29
N ALA A 10 -11.69 -2.05 -9.22
CA ALA A 10 -10.42 -1.73 -8.58
C ALA A 10 -9.73 -3.02 -8.10
N ALA A 11 -8.41 -3.03 -8.21
CA ALA A 11 -7.59 -4.12 -7.70
C ALA A 11 -7.75 -4.31 -6.18
N ARG A 12 -7.66 -5.56 -5.73
CA ARG A 12 -7.53 -5.93 -4.31
C ARG A 12 -6.07 -5.87 -3.90
N LEU A 13 -5.80 -5.65 -2.62
CA LEU A 13 -4.43 -5.56 -2.12
C LEU A 13 -3.63 -6.87 -2.34
N VAL A 14 -4.30 -8.03 -2.30
CA VAL A 14 -3.71 -9.33 -2.64
C VAL A 14 -3.26 -9.42 -4.10
N GLU A 15 -3.96 -8.73 -5.00
CA GLU A 15 -3.60 -8.67 -6.42
C GLU A 15 -2.37 -7.77 -6.59
N LEU A 16 -2.34 -6.59 -5.95
CA LEU A 16 -1.16 -5.74 -5.89
C LEU A 16 0.06 -6.49 -5.35
N ALA A 17 -0.08 -7.23 -4.26
CA ALA A 17 1.02 -8.01 -3.68
C ALA A 17 1.58 -9.05 -4.67
N SER A 18 0.69 -9.71 -5.41
CA SER A 18 1.07 -10.69 -6.43
C SER A 18 1.83 -10.05 -7.60
N TRP A 19 1.40 -8.86 -8.02
CA TRP A 19 2.10 -8.09 -9.06
C TRP A 19 3.47 -7.64 -8.56
N ILE A 20 3.57 -7.01 -7.38
CA ILE A 20 4.84 -6.59 -6.77
C ILE A 20 5.85 -7.75 -6.71
N ARG A 21 5.40 -8.94 -6.29
CA ARG A 21 6.24 -10.14 -6.19
C ARG A 21 6.84 -10.58 -7.54
N SER A 22 6.14 -10.33 -8.64
CA SER A 22 6.57 -10.70 -9.99
C SER A 22 7.24 -9.57 -10.77
N SER A 23 7.37 -8.39 -10.16
CA SER A 23 7.88 -7.16 -10.78
C SER A 23 9.28 -6.80 -10.29
N ASP A 24 10.00 -6.03 -11.11
CA ASP A 24 11.26 -5.40 -10.71
C ASP A 24 11.04 -4.17 -9.82
N GLU A 25 12.13 -3.54 -9.36
CA GLU A 25 12.05 -2.45 -8.38
C GLU A 25 11.38 -1.18 -8.93
N ASP A 26 11.62 -0.85 -10.21
CA ASP A 26 11.07 0.34 -10.86
C ASP A 26 9.56 0.20 -11.09
N GLU A 27 9.09 -1.01 -11.43
CA GLU A 27 7.68 -1.29 -11.69
C GLU A 27 6.81 -1.32 -10.42
N ARG A 28 7.37 -1.72 -9.28
CA ARG A 28 6.60 -1.84 -8.02
C ARG A 28 5.94 -0.54 -7.59
N TRP A 29 6.65 0.58 -7.65
CA TRP A 29 6.09 1.89 -7.27
C TRP A 29 5.00 2.34 -8.22
N ARG A 30 5.14 2.02 -9.51
CA ARG A 30 4.09 2.26 -10.49
C ARG A 30 2.83 1.48 -10.17
N LEU A 31 2.96 0.19 -9.84
CA LEU A 31 1.82 -0.66 -9.44
C LEU A 31 1.12 -0.15 -8.18
N VAL A 32 1.89 0.33 -7.19
CA VAL A 32 1.32 0.97 -5.99
C VAL A 32 0.52 2.22 -6.37
N ALA A 33 1.05 3.07 -7.25
CA ALA A 33 0.37 4.27 -7.69
C ALA A 33 -0.93 3.95 -8.46
N GLU A 34 -0.89 2.98 -9.36
CA GLU A 34 -2.07 2.51 -10.11
C GLU A 34 -3.13 1.93 -9.15
N PHE A 35 -2.74 1.12 -8.16
CA PHE A 35 -3.66 0.63 -7.14
C PHE A 35 -4.32 1.76 -6.33
N LEU A 36 -3.54 2.74 -5.87
CA LEU A 36 -4.04 3.88 -5.10
C LEU A 36 -5.01 4.75 -5.92
N GLU A 37 -4.69 4.94 -7.20
CA GLU A 37 -5.54 5.62 -8.18
C GLU A 37 -6.90 4.93 -8.32
N GLU A 38 -6.92 3.61 -8.51
CA GLU A 38 -8.18 2.87 -8.63
C GLU A 38 -8.96 2.87 -7.30
N PHE A 39 -8.27 2.62 -6.18
CA PHE A 39 -8.84 2.52 -4.84
C PHE A 39 -9.57 3.80 -4.41
N ARG A 40 -9.06 4.98 -4.78
CA ARG A 40 -9.66 6.26 -4.41
C ARG A 40 -11.03 6.50 -5.07
N HIS A 41 -11.36 5.80 -6.14
CA HIS A 41 -12.65 5.95 -6.82
C HIS A 41 -13.76 5.08 -6.21
N GLU A 42 -13.39 4.16 -5.31
CA GLU A 42 -14.32 3.23 -4.70
C GLU A 42 -15.02 3.81 -3.46
N GLU A 43 -16.21 3.31 -3.18
CA GLU A 43 -16.96 3.65 -1.96
C GLU A 43 -16.29 3.06 -0.71
N PRO A 44 -16.40 3.70 0.48
CA PRO A 44 -15.73 3.25 1.70
C PRO A 44 -15.96 1.77 2.08
N VAL A 45 -17.16 1.24 1.81
CA VAL A 45 -17.47 -0.18 2.06
C VAL A 45 -16.72 -1.12 1.11
N THR A 46 -16.55 -0.71 -0.15
CA THR A 46 -15.82 -1.45 -1.18
C THR A 46 -14.34 -1.40 -0.90
N ARG A 47 -13.80 -0.21 -0.62
CA ARG A 47 -12.41 0.01 -0.19
C ARG A 47 -11.99 -0.95 0.92
N LEU A 48 -12.77 -1.03 2.00
CA LEU A 48 -12.45 -1.96 3.09
C LEU A 48 -12.44 -3.42 2.60
N ALA A 49 -13.34 -3.80 1.70
CA ALA A 49 -13.38 -5.15 1.13
C ALA A 49 -12.13 -5.48 0.28
N LEU A 50 -11.57 -4.50 -0.44
CA LEU A 50 -10.34 -4.66 -1.22
C LEU A 50 -9.10 -4.95 -0.36
N LEU A 51 -9.15 -4.61 0.93
CA LEU A 51 -8.06 -4.79 1.90
C LEU A 51 -8.19 -6.05 2.76
N ARG A 52 -9.34 -6.76 2.71
CA ARG A 52 -9.66 -7.83 3.68
C ARG A 52 -8.78 -9.07 3.58
N GLU A 53 -8.43 -9.47 2.36
CA GLU A 53 -7.69 -10.70 2.12
C GLU A 53 -6.20 -10.48 2.44
N GLU A 54 -5.64 -11.40 3.24
CA GLU A 54 -4.21 -11.40 3.55
C GLU A 54 -3.42 -11.83 2.31
N PRO A 55 -2.48 -11.01 1.83
CA PRO A 55 -1.61 -11.42 0.74
C PRO A 55 -0.61 -12.50 1.19
N PRO A 56 -0.24 -13.46 0.32
CA PRO A 56 0.94 -14.28 0.56
C PRO A 56 2.19 -13.38 0.73
N PRO A 57 3.15 -13.74 1.59
CA PRO A 57 4.37 -12.96 1.76
C PRO A 57 5.11 -12.78 0.43
N ILE A 58 5.56 -11.55 0.15
CA ILE A 58 6.36 -11.24 -1.02
C ILE A 58 7.73 -11.89 -0.91
N GLY A 59 8.24 -12.05 0.32
CA GLY A 59 9.58 -12.58 0.61
C GLY A 59 10.63 -11.49 0.82
N ASP A 60 10.24 -10.22 0.65
CA ASP A 60 11.00 -9.05 1.08
C ASP A 60 10.27 -8.40 2.27
N PRO A 61 10.85 -8.46 3.49
CA PRO A 61 10.23 -7.90 4.69
C PRO A 61 9.85 -6.43 4.57
N ASN A 62 10.58 -5.65 3.77
CA ASN A 62 10.28 -4.23 3.54
C ASN A 62 8.92 -4.06 2.86
N TRP A 63 8.67 -4.84 1.82
CA TRP A 63 7.42 -4.81 1.07
C TRP A 63 6.26 -5.45 1.85
N ASP A 64 6.52 -6.49 2.63
CA ASP A 64 5.51 -7.07 3.53
C ASP A 64 5.07 -6.03 4.59
N ALA A 65 6.03 -5.31 5.19
CA ALA A 65 5.76 -4.21 6.12
C ALA A 65 5.05 -3.03 5.44
N PHE A 66 5.40 -2.72 4.19
CA PHE A 66 4.74 -1.70 3.39
C PHE A 66 3.26 -2.02 3.19
N LEU A 67 2.93 -3.22 2.71
CA LEU A 67 1.55 -3.62 2.42
C LEU A 67 0.68 -3.65 3.68
N ALA A 68 1.24 -4.12 4.80
CA ALA A 68 0.59 -4.06 6.09
C ALA A 68 0.33 -2.61 6.54
N GLY A 69 1.32 -1.72 6.39
CA GLY A 69 1.16 -0.28 6.65
C GLY A 69 0.12 0.38 5.74
N LEU A 70 0.10 0.00 4.46
CA LEU A 70 -0.82 0.52 3.46
C LEU A 70 -2.27 0.14 3.76
N ALA A 71 -2.53 -1.13 4.06
CA ALA A 71 -3.87 -1.61 4.41
C ALA A 71 -4.45 -0.85 5.61
N GLU A 72 -3.66 -0.69 6.67
CA GLU A 72 -4.11 0.05 7.85
C GLU A 72 -4.29 1.54 7.54
N HIS A 73 -3.35 2.16 6.82
CA HIS A 73 -3.44 3.57 6.49
C HIS A 73 -4.70 3.89 5.70
N LEU A 74 -5.02 3.06 4.69
CA LEU A 74 -6.20 3.23 3.85
C LEU A 74 -7.50 2.97 4.63
N ALA A 75 -7.55 1.93 5.46
CA ALA A 75 -8.72 1.70 6.32
C ALA A 75 -8.95 2.86 7.31
N ALA A 76 -7.88 3.43 7.86
CA ALA A 76 -7.94 4.55 8.78
C ALA A 76 -8.47 5.84 8.12
N LYS A 77 -8.20 6.06 6.82
CA LYS A 77 -8.78 7.18 6.05
C LYS A 77 -10.31 7.15 6.02
N ASP A 78 -10.91 5.96 6.02
CA ASP A 78 -12.35 5.76 6.08
C ASP A 78 -12.90 5.62 7.53
N GLY A 79 -12.07 5.92 8.54
CA GLY A 79 -12.45 5.80 9.96
C GLY A 79 -12.72 4.37 10.39
N ARG A 80 -12.03 3.39 9.79
CA ARG A 80 -12.13 1.96 10.10
C ARG A 80 -10.80 1.44 10.65
N ALA A 81 -10.87 0.36 11.44
CA ALA A 81 -9.68 -0.39 11.81
C ALA A 81 -9.12 -1.11 10.57
N GLY A 82 -7.80 -1.23 10.50
CA GLY A 82 -7.14 -2.07 9.50
C GLY A 82 -7.52 -3.55 9.66
N PRO A 83 -7.31 -4.36 8.62
CA PRO A 83 -7.57 -5.80 8.71
C PRO A 83 -6.60 -6.46 9.71
N PRO A 84 -7.02 -7.50 10.47
CA PRO A 84 -6.17 -8.11 11.51
C PRO A 84 -4.82 -8.64 11.01
N TRP A 85 -4.78 -9.15 9.78
CA TRP A 85 -3.54 -9.63 9.17
C TRP A 85 -2.48 -8.53 9.01
N SER A 86 -2.90 -7.26 8.96
CA SER A 86 -1.96 -6.14 8.84
C SER A 86 -1.20 -5.89 10.14
N GLU A 87 -1.64 -6.41 11.29
CA GLU A 87 -0.96 -6.20 12.56
C GLU A 87 0.48 -6.78 12.55
N GLY A 88 1.42 -6.09 13.20
CA GLY A 88 2.83 -6.50 13.24
C GLY A 88 3.65 -5.97 12.05
N HIS A 89 4.49 -6.81 11.46
CA HIS A 89 5.44 -6.45 10.39
C HIS A 89 6.40 -5.30 10.75
N VAL A 90 6.93 -5.31 11.98
CA VAL A 90 7.90 -4.30 12.42
C VAL A 90 9.29 -4.63 11.90
N LEU A 91 9.87 -3.71 11.14
CA LEU A 91 11.21 -3.87 10.62
C LEU A 91 12.27 -3.65 11.71
N PRO A 92 13.35 -4.45 11.75
CA PRO A 92 14.46 -4.25 12.68
C PRO A 92 15.32 -3.04 12.32
N ARG A 93 15.20 -2.52 11.10
CA ARG A 93 15.89 -1.32 10.60
C ARG A 93 14.90 -0.47 9.83
N PHE A 94 15.04 0.85 9.95
CA PHE A 94 14.21 1.77 9.19
C PHE A 94 14.44 1.60 7.70
N TRP A 95 13.34 1.52 6.95
CA TRP A 95 13.36 1.46 5.51
C TRP A 95 12.75 2.73 4.92
N PHE A 96 13.52 3.34 4.01
CA PHE A 96 13.14 4.54 3.27
C PHE A 96 13.09 4.14 1.80
N PRO A 97 11.90 3.97 1.21
CA PRO A 97 11.81 3.56 -0.19
C PRO A 97 12.42 4.58 -1.15
N PHE A 98 12.37 5.86 -0.79
CA PHE A 98 12.98 6.95 -1.54
C PHE A 98 14.21 7.46 -0.77
N ASN A 99 15.40 7.25 -1.33
CA ASN A 99 16.66 7.39 -0.58
C ASN A 99 17.42 8.70 -0.86
N THR A 100 16.76 9.74 -1.36
CA THR A 100 17.38 11.07 -1.44
C THR A 100 17.38 11.72 -0.05
N PRO A 101 18.36 12.58 0.30
CA PRO A 101 18.39 13.25 1.60
C PRO A 101 17.10 14.02 1.92
N ALA A 102 16.54 14.72 0.93
CA ALA A 102 15.29 15.46 1.07
C ALA A 102 14.10 14.52 1.34
N ALA A 103 13.94 13.44 0.57
CA ALA A 103 12.87 12.47 0.75
C ALA A 103 12.94 11.79 2.13
N ARG A 104 14.14 11.51 2.63
CA ARG A 104 14.30 10.92 3.96
C ARG A 104 13.87 11.86 5.08
N VAL A 105 14.22 13.14 4.99
CA VAL A 105 13.78 14.15 5.97
C VAL A 105 12.26 14.28 5.93
N ASP A 106 11.70 14.41 4.73
CA ASP A 106 10.26 14.55 4.53
C ASP A 106 9.50 13.35 5.08
N ALA A 107 9.89 12.12 4.71
CA ALA A 107 9.30 10.90 5.23
C ALA A 107 9.44 10.76 6.75
N PHE A 108 10.56 11.18 7.35
CA PHE A 108 10.73 11.14 8.80
C PHE A 108 9.72 12.01 9.54
N VAL A 109 9.42 13.19 9.00
CA VAL A 109 8.46 14.14 9.58
C VAL A 109 7.02 13.71 9.29
N HIS A 110 6.74 13.30 8.06
CA HIS A 110 5.38 13.20 7.52
C HIS A 110 4.86 11.77 7.33
N ALA A 111 5.65 10.73 7.61
CA ALA A 111 5.18 9.35 7.45
C ALA A 111 3.91 9.09 8.29
N PRO A 112 2.85 8.50 7.71
CA PRO A 112 1.65 8.15 8.45
C PRO A 112 1.96 7.18 9.59
N ALA A 113 1.17 7.25 10.67
CA ALA A 113 1.40 6.44 11.88
C ALA A 113 1.45 4.92 11.61
N ALA A 114 0.61 4.44 10.68
CA ALA A 114 0.58 3.04 10.24
C ALA A 114 1.93 2.60 9.65
N PHE A 115 2.61 3.43 8.86
CA PHE A 115 3.94 3.10 8.33
C PHE A 115 5.02 3.27 9.39
N ARG A 116 4.99 4.38 10.12
CA ARG A 116 6.00 4.73 11.13
C ARG A 116 6.16 3.64 12.21
N ARG A 117 5.06 3.07 12.70
CA ARG A 117 5.09 2.01 13.72
C ARG A 117 5.70 0.70 13.22
N ARG A 118 5.84 0.52 11.90
CA ARG A 118 6.49 -0.63 11.26
C ARG A 118 7.93 -0.36 10.83
N GLY A 119 8.45 0.84 11.08
CA GLY A 119 9.77 1.24 10.61
C GLY A 119 9.82 1.57 9.11
N VAL A 120 8.67 1.74 8.46
CA VAL A 120 8.58 2.21 7.07
C VAL A 120 8.42 3.73 7.08
N PHE A 121 9.32 4.41 6.38
CA PHE A 121 9.31 5.87 6.25
C PHE A 121 9.08 6.24 4.79
N VAL A 122 7.80 6.40 4.46
CA VAL A 122 7.29 6.94 3.20
C VAL A 122 6.47 8.19 3.52
N ALA A 123 6.65 9.28 2.78
CA ALA A 123 5.89 10.50 3.00
C ALA A 123 4.42 10.31 2.61
N ALA A 124 3.50 10.99 3.31
CA ALA A 124 2.07 10.89 3.00
C ALA A 124 1.74 11.33 1.56
N SER A 125 2.47 12.31 1.03
CA SER A 125 2.36 12.78 -0.36
C SER A 125 2.62 11.69 -1.40
N GLU A 126 3.50 10.71 -1.11
CA GLU A 126 3.77 9.57 -1.99
C GLU A 126 2.61 8.55 -2.02
N LEU A 127 1.67 8.66 -1.08
CA LEU A 127 0.48 7.81 -0.96
C LEU A 127 -0.80 8.52 -1.42
N ASP A 128 -0.74 9.84 -1.58
CA ASP A 128 -1.81 10.69 -2.08
C ASP A 128 -1.57 10.93 -3.58
N VAL A 129 -1.74 9.88 -4.38
CA VAL A 129 -1.61 9.98 -5.85
C VAL A 129 -2.71 10.93 -6.35
N ALA A 130 -2.31 11.92 -7.16
CA ALA A 130 -3.05 13.14 -7.55
C ALA A 130 -4.17 12.93 -8.58
#